data_AF-A0A5S3YDU8-F1
#
_entry.id   AF-A0A5S3YDU8-F1
#
_cell.length_a   1.000
_cell.length_b   1.000
_cell.length_c   1.000
_cell.angle_alpha   90.00
_cell.angle_beta   90.00
_cell.angle_gamma   90.00
#
_symmetry.space_group_name_H-M   'P 1'
#
loop_
_entity.id
_entity.type
_entity.pdbx_description
1 polymer ?
#
loop_
_entity_poly.entity_id
_entity_poly.type
_entity_poly.pdbx_seq_one_letter_code
_entity_poly.pdbx_strand_id
1 'polypeptide(L)' 'LQFEQWLQFVFIPKLQQLLDARSPLPTKVSIAPMAEVHFSDHACFLSLHTVISELDDTLSGS' A
#
# COMPACT_ATOMS: atom_id res chain seq x y z
N LEU A 1 -2.96 10.45 12.08
CA LEU A 1 -1.96 9.41 11.76
C LEU A 1 -1.16 9.93 10.58
N GLN A 2 0.17 9.85 10.63
CA GLN A 2 1.00 10.09 9.45
C GLN A 2 0.78 8.95 8.45
N PHE A 3 0.95 9.21 7.15
CA PHE A 3 0.65 8.23 6.10
C PHE A 3 1.47 6.94 6.27
N GLU A 4 2.74 7.06 6.62
CA GLU A 4 3.66 5.99 7.00
C GLU A 4 3.05 5.05 8.05
N GLN A 5 2.51 5.64 9.11
CA GLN A 5 2.02 4.92 10.28
C GLN A 5 0.70 4.23 9.95
N TRP A 6 -0.17 4.90 9.20
CA TRP A 6 -1.38 4.28 8.70
C TRP A 6 -1.06 3.08 7.78
N LEU A 7 -0.08 3.23 6.90
CA LEU A 7 0.35 2.16 5.99
C LEU A 7 0.86 0.94 6.77
N GLN A 8 1.76 1.16 7.74
CA GLN A 8 2.39 0.10 8.53
C GLN A 8 1.44 -0.56 9.53
N PHE A 9 0.62 0.21 10.23
CA PHE A 9 -0.15 -0.28 11.38
C PHE A 9 -1.64 -0.52 11.11
N VAL A 10 -2.17 -0.01 10.00
CA VAL A 10 -3.60 -0.17 9.67
C VAL A 10 -3.75 -0.93 8.36
N PHE A 11 -3.10 -0.47 7.28
CA PHE A 11 -3.31 -1.04 5.95
C PHE A 11 -2.73 -2.46 5.82
N ILE A 12 -1.45 -2.64 6.09
CA ILE A 12 -0.79 -3.96 5.99
C ILE A 12 -1.45 -5.01 6.91
N PRO A 13 -1.69 -4.74 8.21
CA PRO A 13 -2.33 -5.72 9.08
C PRO A 13 -3.75 -6.08 8.64
N LYS A 14 -4.51 -5.10 8.10
CA LYS A 14 -5.86 -5.36 7.56
C LYS A 14 -5.82 -6.27 6.34
N LEU A 15 -4.87 -6.08 5.43
CA LEU A 15 -4.69 -6.98 4.28
C LEU A 15 -4.36 -8.40 4.74
N GLN A 16 -3.45 -8.55 5.72
CA GLN A 16 -3.12 -9.85 6.29
C GLN A 16 -4.34 -10.56 6.89
N GLN A 17 -5.17 -9.83 7.64
CA GLN A 17 -6.41 -10.38 8.19
C GLN A 17 -7.38 -10.87 7.11
N LEU A 18 -7.50 -10.13 5.99
CA LEU A 18 -8.35 -10.55 4.88
C LEU A 18 -7.82 -11.81 4.19
N LEU A 19 -6.49 -11.92 4.03
CA LEU A 19 -5.82 -13.11 3.49
C LEU A 19 -6.06 -14.33 4.39
N ASP A 20 -5.85 -14.18 5.70
CA ASP A 20 -6.05 -15.24 6.69
C ASP A 20 -7.51 -15.73 6.72
N ALA A 21 -8.45 -14.80 6.58
CA ALA A 21 -9.87 -15.09 6.51
C ALA A 21 -10.34 -15.62 5.13
N ARG A 22 -9.45 -15.70 4.13
CA ARG A 22 -9.78 -15.97 2.71
C ARG A 22 -10.93 -15.10 2.19
N SER A 23 -11.01 -13.87 2.72
CA SER A 23 -11.99 -12.88 2.30
C SER A 23 -11.55 -12.24 0.98
N PRO A 24 -12.47 -11.77 0.14
CA PRO A 24 -12.11 -10.97 -1.03
C PRO A 24 -11.23 -9.78 -0.63
N LEU A 25 -10.12 -9.63 -1.34
CA LEU A 25 -9.23 -8.48 -1.20
C LEU A 25 -9.87 -7.25 -1.82
N PRO A 26 -9.56 -6.04 -1.32
CA PRO A 26 -9.98 -4.81 -1.95
C PRO A 26 -9.31 -4.68 -3.32
N THR A 27 -10.11 -4.63 -4.37
CA THR A 27 -9.66 -4.52 -5.78
C THR A 27 -9.53 -3.09 -6.28
N LYS A 28 -9.80 -2.09 -5.43
CA LYS A 28 -9.69 -0.66 -5.73
C LYS A 28 -8.80 0.01 -4.70
N VAL A 29 -7.53 -0.36 -4.71
CA VAL A 29 -6.53 0.24 -3.83
C VAL A 29 -5.51 0.96 -4.71
N SER A 30 -5.28 2.23 -4.39
CA SER A 30 -4.25 3.06 -5.03
C SER A 30 -3.48 3.79 -3.95
N ILE A 31 -2.49 3.11 -3.39
CA ILE A 31 -1.60 3.63 -2.34
C ILE A 31 -0.47 4.44 -2.98
N ALA A 32 -0.01 4.06 -4.17
CA ALA A 32 1.09 4.70 -4.90
C ALA A 32 0.94 6.24 -5.02
N PRO A 33 -0.20 6.80 -5.49
CA PRO A 33 -0.36 8.26 -5.59
C PRO A 33 -0.35 8.95 -4.22
N MET A 34 -0.79 8.29 -3.15
CA MET A 34 -0.71 8.86 -1.80
C MET A 34 0.73 8.83 -1.26
N ALA A 35 1.50 7.81 -1.63
CA ALA A 35 2.91 7.71 -1.29
C ALA A 35 3.74 8.79 -2.00
N GLU A 36 3.46 9.07 -3.29
CA GLU A 36 4.07 10.18 -4.02
C GLU A 36 3.92 11.51 -3.28
N VAL A 37 2.70 11.83 -2.82
CA VAL A 37 2.42 13.09 -2.12
C VAL A 37 3.15 13.23 -0.78
N HIS A 38 3.37 12.13 -0.06
CA HIS A 38 3.97 12.17 1.29
C HIS A 38 5.48 11.95 1.30
N PHE A 39 6.01 11.24 0.31
CA PHE A 39 7.41 10.80 0.30
C PHE A 39 8.24 11.38 -0.83
N SER A 40 7.71 12.22 -1.74
CA SER A 40 8.46 12.73 -2.91
C SER A 40 9.84 13.31 -2.59
N ASP A 41 10.01 13.90 -1.40
CA ASP A 41 11.26 14.54 -0.97
C ASP A 41 12.21 13.60 -0.21
N HIS A 42 11.83 12.33 -0.01
CA HIS A 42 12.66 11.34 0.68
C HIS A 42 13.64 10.65 -0.27
N ALA A 43 14.90 10.57 0.14
CA ALA A 43 15.99 9.96 -0.65
C ALA A 43 15.74 8.51 -1.08
N CYS A 44 14.90 7.76 -0.35
CA CYS A 44 14.56 6.37 -0.65
C CYS A 44 13.16 6.19 -1.27
N PHE A 45 12.52 7.29 -1.68
CA PHE A 45 11.15 7.27 -2.21
C PHE A 45 10.99 6.32 -3.39
N LEU A 46 11.92 6.33 -4.34
CA LEU A 46 11.83 5.50 -5.55
C LEU A 46 11.69 4.01 -5.22
N SER A 47 12.50 3.51 -4.28
CA SER A 47 12.45 2.10 -3.87
C SER A 47 11.13 1.76 -3.17
N LEU A 48 10.61 2.67 -2.34
CA LEU A 48 9.32 2.48 -1.67
C LEU A 48 8.16 2.52 -2.66
N HIS A 49 8.18 3.48 -3.59
CA HIS A 49 7.18 3.65 -4.64
C HIS A 49 7.07 2.40 -5.51
N THR A 50 8.20 1.80 -5.91
CA THR A 50 8.19 0.54 -6.68
C THR A 50 7.43 -0.56 -5.96
N VAL A 51 7.74 -0.81 -4.67
CA VAL A 51 7.07 -1.86 -3.89
C VAL A 51 5.58 -1.58 -3.71
N ILE A 52 5.20 -0.31 -3.51
CA ILE A 52 3.79 0.09 -3.36
C ILE A 52 3.03 -0.07 -4.69
N SER A 53 3.64 0.28 -5.82
CA SER A 53 3.03 0.12 -7.14
C SER A 53 2.80 -1.35 -7.48
N GLU A 54 3.79 -2.22 -7.23
CA GLU A 54 3.65 -3.67 -7.43
C GLU A 54 2.51 -4.27 -6.58
N LEU A 55 2.33 -3.75 -5.36
CA LEU A 55 1.24 -4.14 -4.47
C LEU A 55 -0.12 -3.72 -5.04
N ASP A 56 -0.26 -2.47 -5.49
CA ASP A 56 -1.50 -1.96 -6.09
C ASP A 56 -1.88 -2.77 -7.34
N ASP A 57 -0.91 -3.11 -8.19
CA ASP A 57 -1.12 -3.92 -9.40
C ASP A 57 -1.58 -5.34 -9.04
N THR A 58 -0.90 -5.98 -8.08
CA THR A 58 -1.24 -7.33 -7.59
C THR A 58 -2.66 -7.37 -7.01
N LEU A 59 -3.09 -6.33 -6.30
CA LEU A 59 -4.42 -6.24 -5.71
C LEU A 59 -5.51 -5.91 -6.74
N SER A 60 -5.17 -5.14 -7.77
CA SER A 60 -6.11 -4.72 -8.82
C SER A 60 -6.33 -5.81 -9.89
N GLY A 61 -5.48 -6.83 -9.92
CA GLY A 61 -5.67 -8.03 -10.77
C GLY A 61 -5.46 -7.77 -12.26
N SER A 62 -4.49 -6.92 -12.61
CA SER A 62 -4.13 -6.64 -13.99
C SER A 62 -3.17 -7.67 -14.60
#